data_AF-A0A5Z3HPI2-F1
#
_entry.id   AF-A0A5Z3HPI2-F1
#
_cell.length_a   1.000
_cell.length_b   1.000
_cell.length_c   1.000
_cell.angle_alpha   90.00
_cell.angle_beta   90.00
_cell.angle_gamma   90.00
#
_symmetry.space_group_name_H-M   'P 1'
#
loop_
_entity.id
_entity.type
_entity.pdbx_description
1 polymer ?
#
loop_
_entity_poly.entity_id
_entity_poly.type
_entity_poly.pdbx_seq_one_letter_code
_entity_poly.pdbx_strand_id
1 'polypeptide(L)'
;MNPPFLKRSDVKHVMHAIAMLAKRGRLQAILSAGVLFREDTLTKALRERVKQLGGQISPLPDDTFRESGTKVKTARLEIDLRR
;
A
#
# COMPACT_ATOMS: atom_id res chain seq x y z
N MET A 1 5.76 1.82 6.54
CA MET A 1 6.74 2.06 5.45
C MET A 1 6.18 3.05 4.44
N ASN A 2 7.02 3.88 3.83
CA ASN A 2 6.65 4.78 2.73
C ASN A 2 7.58 4.51 1.53
N PRO A 3 7.33 3.43 0.76
CA PRO A 3 8.20 3.05 -0.36
C PRO A 3 8.11 4.04 -1.53
N PRO A 4 9.13 4.08 -2.40
CA PRO A 4 9.12 4.94 -3.58
C PRO A 4 8.00 4.56 -4.57
N PHE A 5 7.28 5.56 -5.12
CA PHE A 5 6.10 5.32 -5.98
C PHE A 5 6.42 5.02 -7.45
N LEU A 6 7.64 5.34 -7.90
CA LEU A 6 8.02 5.24 -9.31
C LEU A 6 7.97 3.78 -9.79
N LYS A 7 7.48 3.55 -11.01
CA LYS A 7 7.47 2.24 -11.69
C LYS A 7 6.87 1.08 -10.86
N ARG A 8 5.82 1.38 -10.06
CA ARG A 8 5.15 0.41 -9.17
C ARG A 8 6.08 -0.17 -8.09
N SER A 9 7.16 0.52 -7.76
CA SER A 9 8.07 0.09 -6.70
C SER A 9 7.35 -0.01 -5.36
N ASP A 10 6.38 0.87 -5.10
CA ASP A 10 5.54 0.86 -3.92
C ASP A 10 4.79 -0.47 -3.75
N VAL A 11 4.16 -0.96 -4.83
CA VAL A 11 3.50 -2.26 -4.86
C VAL A 11 4.49 -3.40 -4.64
N LYS A 12 5.65 -3.39 -5.33
CA LYS A 12 6.68 -4.44 -5.19
C LYS A 12 7.23 -4.54 -3.77
N HIS A 13 7.57 -3.40 -3.17
CA HIS A 13 8.10 -3.36 -1.80
C HIS A 13 7.06 -3.82 -0.78
N VAL A 14 5.79 -3.45 -0.94
CA VAL A 14 4.74 -3.94 -0.04
C VAL A 14 4.50 -5.43 -0.21
N MET A 15 4.46 -5.95 -1.44
CA MET A 15 4.33 -7.40 -1.67
C MET A 15 5.47 -8.17 -0.99
N HIS A 16 6.70 -7.67 -1.08
CA HIS A 16 7.85 -8.25 -0.38
C HIS A 16 7.69 -8.17 1.15
N ALA A 17 7.29 -7.01 1.69
CA ALA A 17 7.06 -6.83 3.12
C ALA A 17 5.95 -7.74 3.66
N ILE A 18 4.89 -7.98 2.88
CA ILE A 18 3.82 -8.94 3.24
C ILE A 18 4.39 -10.36 3.40
N ALA A 19 5.30 -10.78 2.53
CA ALA A 19 5.92 -12.10 2.60
C ALA A 19 6.82 -12.29 3.84
N MET A 20 7.30 -11.18 4.42
CA MET A 20 8.13 -11.18 5.63
C MET A 20 7.31 -10.94 6.91
N LEU A 21 5.99 -10.79 6.81
CA LEU A 21 5.16 -10.47 7.96
C LEU A 21 5.06 -11.66 8.91
N ALA A 22 5.43 -11.47 10.17
CA ALA A 22 5.30 -12.50 11.21
C ALA A 22 3.83 -12.90 11.43
N LYS A 23 3.59 -14.08 12.02
CA LYS A 23 2.24 -14.62 12.27
C LYS A 23 1.30 -13.68 13.05
N ARG A 24 1.86 -12.79 13.88
CA ARG A 24 1.12 -11.74 14.62
C ARG A 24 1.65 -10.35 14.28
N GLY A 25 2.12 -10.17 13.04
CA GLY A 25 2.70 -8.93 12.55
C GLY A 25 1.65 -7.90 12.14
N ARG A 26 2.09 -6.65 12.04
CA ARG A 26 1.31 -5.54 11.48
C ARG A 26 2.11 -4.89 10.36
N LEU A 27 1.45 -4.57 9.26
CA LEU A 27 2.02 -3.78 8.16
C LEU A 27 1.19 -2.51 7.95
N GLN A 28 1.89 -1.39 7.86
CA GLN A 28 1.34 -0.09 7.55
C GLN A 28 2.15 0.49 6.40
N ALA A 29 1.52 0.89 5.31
CA ALA A 29 2.21 1.46 4.16
C ALA A 29 1.49 2.66 3.56
N ILE A 30 2.28 3.62 3.05
CA ILE A 30 1.79 4.70 2.18
C ILE A 30 2.12 4.33 0.74
N LEU A 31 1.15 4.42 -0.14
CA LEU A 31 1.24 4.03 -1.55
C LEU A 31 0.75 5.19 -2.43
N SER A 32 1.07 5.17 -3.71
CA SER A 32 0.37 6.02 -4.67
C SER A 32 -1.12 5.64 -4.73
N ALA A 33 -2.04 6.61 -4.75
CA ALA A 33 -3.49 6.36 -4.85
C ALA A 33 -3.89 5.53 -6.08
N GLY A 34 -3.01 5.42 -7.08
CA GLY A 34 -3.18 4.51 -8.21
C GLY A 34 -3.48 3.06 -7.80
N VAL A 35 -3.04 2.62 -6.62
CA VAL A 35 -3.33 1.27 -6.14
C VAL A 35 -4.82 0.98 -5.95
N LEU A 36 -5.66 2.01 -5.80
CA LEU A 36 -7.10 1.87 -5.60
C LEU A 36 -7.83 1.50 -6.89
N PHE A 37 -7.37 1.97 -8.05
CA PHE A 37 -8.14 1.89 -9.30
C PHE A 37 -7.38 1.27 -10.48
N ARG A 38 -6.04 1.18 -10.45
CA ARG A 38 -5.29 0.60 -11.56
C ARG A 38 -5.64 -0.87 -11.75
N GLU A 39 -5.73 -1.27 -13.01
CA GLU A 39 -6.17 -2.60 -13.41
C GLU A 39 -5.04 -3.54 -13.83
N ASP A 40 -3.79 -3.07 -13.75
CA ASP A 40 -2.63 -3.91 -14.03
C ASP A 40 -2.53 -5.10 -13.05
N THR A 41 -2.02 -6.23 -13.56
CA THR A 41 -1.97 -7.51 -12.84
C THR A 41 -1.32 -7.39 -11.47
N LEU A 42 -0.24 -6.61 -11.38
CA LEU A 42 0.51 -6.43 -10.15
C LEU A 42 -0.32 -5.69 -9.08
N THR A 43 -1.02 -4.63 -9.48
CA THR A 43 -1.86 -3.86 -8.55
C THR A 43 -3.09 -4.66 -8.12
N LYS A 44 -3.73 -5.41 -9.04
CA LYS A 44 -4.83 -6.32 -8.71
C LYS A 44 -4.39 -7.38 -7.69
N ALA A 45 -3.24 -8.02 -7.92
CA ALA A 45 -2.68 -9.02 -7.02
C ALA A 45 -2.41 -8.44 -5.62
N LEU A 46 -1.90 -7.21 -5.51
CA LEU A 46 -1.74 -6.55 -4.21
C LEU A 46 -3.08 -6.36 -3.50
N ARG A 47 -4.11 -5.83 -4.18
CA ARG A 47 -5.43 -5.61 -3.57
C ARG A 47 -6.04 -6.92 -3.08
N GLU A 48 -5.97 -7.98 -3.89
CA GLU A 48 -6.43 -9.31 -3.51
C GLU A 48 -5.67 -9.85 -2.30
N ARG A 49 -4.34 -9.74 -2.30
CA ARG A 49 -3.49 -10.23 -1.22
C ARG A 49 -3.79 -9.52 0.10
N VAL A 50 -3.99 -8.20 0.05
CA VAL A 50 -4.37 -7.41 1.24
C VAL A 50 -5.73 -7.85 1.76
N LYS A 51 -6.72 -8.04 0.87
CA LYS A 51 -8.06 -8.53 1.24
C LYS A 51 -8.02 -9.92 1.88
N GLN A 52 -7.23 -10.85 1.34
CA GLN A 52 -7.05 -12.19 1.90
C GLN A 52 -6.47 -12.18 3.31
N LEU A 53 -5.65 -11.18 3.64
CA LEU A 53 -5.05 -10.99 4.96
C LEU A 53 -5.93 -10.17 5.92
N GLY A 54 -7.19 -9.89 5.54
CA GLY A 54 -8.09 -9.04 6.33
C GLY A 54 -7.65 -7.57 6.42
N GLY A 55 -6.75 -7.14 5.52
CA GLY A 55 -6.28 -5.78 5.45
C GLY A 55 -7.15 -4.86 4.61
N GLN A 56 -6.82 -3.57 4.62
CA GLN A 56 -7.55 -2.52 3.90
C GLN A 56 -6.61 -1.53 3.23
N ILE A 57 -7.07 -0.94 2.12
CA ILE A 57 -6.41 0.18 1.45
C ILE A 57 -7.42 1.32 1.34
N SER A 58 -7.09 2.48 1.89
CA SER A 58 -7.97 3.66 1.96
C SER A 58 -7.27 4.89 1.38
N PRO A 59 -8.00 5.78 0.66
CA PRO A 59 -7.41 7.03 0.18
C PRO A 59 -7.03 7.92 1.37
N LEU A 60 -5.96 8.70 1.19
CA LEU A 60 -5.63 9.82 2.09
C LEU A 60 -6.13 11.12 1.47
N PRO A 61 -6.32 12.18 2.28
CA PRO A 61 -6.65 13.51 1.78
C PRO A 61 -5.67 13.98 0.69
N ASP A 62 -6.18 14.77 -0.24
CA ASP A 62 -5.31 15.43 -1.22
C ASP A 62 -4.26 16.30 -0.50
N ASP A 63 -3.12 16.53 -1.15
CA ASP A 63 -2.01 17.34 -0.62
C ASP A 63 -1.38 16.86 0.71
N THR A 64 -1.71 15.65 1.20
CA THR A 64 -1.12 15.07 2.43
C THR A 64 0.42 15.11 2.45
N PHE A 65 1.07 15.00 1.28
CA PHE A 65 2.53 15.03 1.15
C PHE A 65 3.06 16.25 0.38
N ARG A 66 2.27 17.33 0.30
CA ARG A 66 2.65 18.57 -0.39
C ARG A 66 3.95 19.16 0.14
N GLU A 67 4.13 19.17 1.46
CA GLU A 67 5.35 19.66 2.12
C GLU A 67 6.59 18.81 1.80
N SER A 68 6.39 17.54 1.42
CA SER A 68 7.46 16.65 0.95
C SER A 68 7.79 16.84 -0.55
N GLY A 69 7.28 17.90 -1.19
CA GLY A 69 7.59 18.27 -2.57
C GLY A 69 6.79 17.52 -3.64
N THR A 70 5.71 16.83 -3.26
CA THR A 70 4.89 16.06 -4.21
C THR A 70 3.40 16.33 -4.06
N LYS A 71 2.70 16.43 -5.19
CA LYS A 71 1.23 16.51 -5.25
C LYS A 71 0.57 15.16 -5.57
N VAL A 72 1.33 14.07 -5.46
CA VAL A 72 0.79 12.72 -5.71
C VAL A 72 -0.26 12.39 -4.67
N LYS A 73 -1.48 12.07 -5.12
CA LYS A 73 -2.52 11.49 -4.26
C LYS A 73 -2.01 10.16 -3.70
N THR A 74 -2.23 9.93 -2.41
CA THR A 74 -1.72 8.74 -1.71
C THR A 74 -2.86 7.91 -1.12
N ALA A 75 -2.53 6.67 -0.78
CA ALA A 75 -3.40 5.76 -0.07
C ALA A 75 -2.64 5.10 1.09
N ARG A 76 -3.37 4.80 2.16
CA ARG A 76 -2.88 4.07 3.33
C ARG A 76 -3.33 2.61 3.26
N LEU A 77 -2.36 1.70 3.36
CA LEU A 77 -2.57 0.27 3.48
C LEU A 77 -2.34 -0.17 4.92
N GLU A 78 -3.25 -0.99 5.44
CA GLU A 78 -3.17 -1.56 6.78
C GLU A 78 -3.43 -3.07 6.74
N ILE A 79 -2.54 -3.85 7.35
CA ILE A 79 -2.74 -5.26 7.66
C ILE A 79 -2.41 -5.45 9.15
N ASP A 80 -3.25 -6.15 9.89
CA ASP A 80 -3.03 -6.45 11.31
C ASP A 80 -3.42 -7.89 11.61
N LEU A 81 -2.42 -8.78 11.70
CA LEU A 81 -2.59 -10.22 11.92
C LEU A 81 -2.65 -10.59 13.41
N ARG A 82 -2.78 -9.61 14.30
CA ARG A 82 -2.91 -9.85 15.75
C ARG A 82 -4.35 -10.13 16.18
N ARG A 83 -5.30 -9.89 15.27
CA ARG A 83 -6.74 -9.99 15.48
C ARG A 83 -7.20 -11.43 15.46
#